data_AF-A0A936JG21-F1
#
_entry.id   AF-A0A936JG21-F1
#
_cell.length_a   1.000
_cell.length_b   1.000
_cell.length_c   1.000
_cell.angle_alpha   90.00
_cell.angle_beta   90.00
_cell.angle_gamma   90.00
#
_symmetry.space_group_name_H-M   'P 1'
#
loop_
_entity.id
_entity.type
_entity.pdbx_description
1 polymer ?
#
loop_
_entity_poly.entity_id
_entity_poly.type
_entity_poly.pdbx_seq_one_letter_code
_entity_poly.pdbx_strand_id
1 'polypeptide(L)'
;MSETPWNYPFDEDELWDLKYVLAEYIVIRLEAFCQKWKDGAMWAIPVWVAPDKDLPEEEYKTIWITMLETMIYGFNGVLDYHRKGLNDYYVELDQRKMEEGLALFGKYFEHLWD
;
A
#
# COMPACT_ATOMS: atom_id res chain seq x y z
N MET A 1 -20.13 -14.22 -35.86
CA MET A 1 -20.35 -14.45 -34.42
C MET A 1 -19.11 -15.13 -33.89
N SER A 2 -18.21 -14.37 -33.26
CA SER A 2 -17.04 -14.91 -32.57
C SER A 2 -17.29 -14.72 -31.08
N GLU A 3 -17.77 -15.78 -30.44
CA GLU A 3 -17.89 -15.82 -28.99
C GLU A 3 -16.49 -16.03 -28.42
N THR A 4 -15.94 -15.00 -27.77
CA THR A 4 -14.77 -15.14 -26.91
C THR A 4 -15.17 -15.98 -25.69
N PRO A 5 -14.44 -17.05 -25.34
CA PRO A 5 -14.86 -18.02 -24.32
C PRO A 5 -14.53 -17.59 -22.88
N TRP A 6 -14.18 -16.33 -22.66
CA TRP A 6 -13.76 -15.84 -21.36
C TRP A 6 -14.94 -15.12 -20.70
N ASN A 7 -15.82 -15.88 -20.05
CA ASN A 7 -16.68 -15.34 -19.00
C ASN A 7 -15.77 -14.96 -17.84
N TYR A 8 -15.25 -13.74 -17.86
CA TYR A 8 -14.50 -13.20 -16.73
C TYR A 8 -15.44 -13.08 -15.53
N PRO A 9 -15.05 -13.52 -14.32
CA PRO A 9 -15.91 -13.51 -13.14
C PRO A 9 -16.03 -12.11 -12.49
N PHE A 10 -15.72 -11.05 -13.24
CA PHE A 10 -15.65 -9.67 -12.75
C PHE A 10 -16.26 -8.72 -13.79
N ASP A 11 -16.79 -7.60 -13.29
CA ASP A 11 -17.43 -6.55 -14.10
C ASP A 11 -16.42 -5.94 -15.10
N GLU A 12 -16.86 -5.52 -16.29
CA GLU A 12 -16.00 -4.82 -17.25
C GLU A 12 -15.45 -3.53 -16.64
N ASP A 13 -16.21 -2.88 -15.76
CA ASP A 13 -15.77 -1.69 -15.03
C ASP A 13 -14.60 -2.00 -14.07
N GLU A 14 -14.57 -3.20 -13.45
CA GLU A 14 -13.42 -3.63 -12.62
C GLU A 14 -12.14 -3.81 -13.44
N LEU A 15 -12.26 -4.15 -14.73
CA LEU A 15 -11.11 -4.25 -15.64
C LEU A 15 -10.48 -2.88 -15.88
N TRP A 16 -11.31 -1.85 -16.07
CA TRP A 16 -10.86 -0.47 -16.33
C TRP A 16 -10.41 0.23 -15.05
N ASP A 17 -10.99 -0.14 -13.91
CA ASP A 17 -10.67 0.40 -12.58
C ASP A 17 -9.72 -0.49 -11.76
N LEU A 18 -8.98 -1.38 -12.42
CA LEU A 18 -8.09 -2.37 -11.78
C LEU A 18 -7.20 -1.77 -10.69
N LYS A 19 -6.62 -0.58 -10.92
CA LYS A 19 -5.76 0.10 -9.93
C LYS A 19 -6.51 0.48 -8.66
N TYR A 20 -7.79 0.85 -8.77
CA TYR A 20 -8.65 1.19 -7.63
C TYR A 20 -9.06 -0.08 -6.90
N VAL A 21 -9.47 -1.13 -7.62
CA VAL A 21 -9.79 -2.44 -7.04
C VAL A 21 -8.61 -3.00 -6.24
N LEU A 22 -7.39 -2.97 -6.81
CA LEU A 22 -6.18 -3.39 -6.12
C LEU A 22 -5.89 -2.52 -4.90
N ALA A 23 -6.04 -1.19 -5.02
CA ALA A 23 -5.80 -0.28 -3.91
C ALA A 23 -6.79 -0.51 -2.74
N GLU A 24 -8.08 -0.72 -3.01
CA GLU A 24 -9.07 -1.03 -1.98
C GLU A 24 -8.77 -2.36 -1.29
N TYR A 25 -8.36 -3.37 -2.07
CA TYR A 25 -7.98 -4.67 -1.52
C TYR A 25 -6.74 -4.59 -0.63
N ILE A 26 -5.71 -3.88 -1.08
CA ILE A 26 -4.40 -3.82 -0.40
C ILE A 26 -4.47 -2.93 0.85
N VAL A 27 -5.09 -1.74 0.76
CA VAL A 27 -5.02 -0.74 1.84
C VAL A 27 -5.60 -1.25 3.16
N ILE A 28 -6.76 -1.92 3.11
CA ILE A 28 -7.43 -2.47 4.30
C ILE A 28 -6.53 -3.48 5.03
N ARG A 29 -5.76 -4.27 4.27
CA ARG A 29 -4.85 -5.29 4.81
C ARG A 29 -3.60 -4.65 5.40
N LEU A 30 -3.04 -3.63 4.74
CA LEU A 30 -1.91 -2.87 5.27
C LEU A 30 -2.29 -2.14 6.56
N GLU A 31 -3.47 -1.52 6.62
CA GLU A 31 -3.98 -0.86 7.84
C GLU A 31 -4.13 -1.84 8.99
N ALA A 32 -4.76 -2.99 8.75
CA ALA A 32 -4.88 -4.04 9.76
C ALA A 32 -3.51 -4.56 10.23
N PHE A 33 -2.56 -4.72 9.29
CA PHE A 33 -1.21 -5.17 9.62
C PHE A 33 -0.43 -4.13 10.43
N CYS A 34 -0.48 -2.86 10.04
CA CYS A 34 0.10 -1.75 10.77
C CYS A 34 -0.50 -1.62 12.18
N GLN A 35 -1.81 -1.80 12.32
CA GLN A 35 -2.46 -1.75 13.64
C GLN A 35 -1.96 -2.84 14.56
N LYS A 36 -1.77 -4.08 14.06
CA LYS A 36 -1.17 -5.16 14.87
C LYS A 36 0.23 -4.82 15.38
N TRP A 37 1.03 -4.08 14.61
CA TRP A 37 2.33 -3.58 15.06
C TRP A 37 2.22 -2.51 16.14
N LYS A 38 1.31 -1.56 15.97
CA LYS A 38 1.03 -0.51 16.97
C LYS A 38 0.53 -1.09 18.29
N ASP A 39 -0.29 -2.15 18.23
CA ASP A 39 -0.84 -2.83 19.41
C ASP A 39 0.19 -3.77 20.09
N GLY A 40 1.38 -3.96 19.51
CA GLY A 40 2.39 -4.88 20.04
C GLY A 40 2.02 -6.36 19.87
N ALA A 41 1.13 -6.68 18.93
CA ALA A 41 0.77 -8.07 18.60
C ALA A 41 1.76 -8.75 17.65
N MET A 42 2.71 -7.99 17.10
CA MET A 42 3.75 -8.44 16.17
C MET A 42 5.13 -8.11 16.74
N TRP A 43 6.10 -8.98 16.47
CA TRP A 43 7.46 -8.92 17.05
C TRP A 43 8.57 -9.13 16.02
N ALA A 44 8.27 -9.73 14.87
CA ALA A 44 9.27 -10.06 13.85
C ALA A 44 9.41 -8.91 12.86
N ILE A 45 10.49 -8.14 12.95
CA ILE A 45 10.75 -7.02 12.05
C ILE A 45 11.45 -7.56 10.79
N PRO A 46 10.99 -7.17 9.58
CA PRO A 46 11.64 -7.64 8.37
C PRO A 46 13.12 -7.26 8.33
N VAL A 47 13.97 -8.22 7.96
CA VAL A 47 15.45 -8.07 8.02
C VAL A 47 15.95 -6.86 7.22
N TRP A 48 15.26 -6.52 6.13
CA TRP A 48 15.60 -5.38 5.27
C TRP A 48 15.23 -4.01 5.87
N VAL A 49 14.41 -3.96 6.92
CA VAL A 49 14.18 -2.75 7.74
C VAL A 49 15.33 -2.53 8.71
N ALA A 50 16.02 -3.61 9.09
CA ALA A 50 17.15 -3.60 10.01
C ALA A 50 18.46 -4.11 9.34
N PRO A 51 18.93 -3.48 8.23
CA PRO A 51 20.11 -3.96 7.53
C PRO A 51 21.40 -3.79 8.34
N ASP A 52 21.47 -2.74 9.16
CA ASP A 52 22.60 -2.44 10.06
C ASP A 52 22.17 -2.72 11.50
N LYS A 53 22.86 -3.59 12.23
CA LYS A 53 22.47 -4.13 13.55
C LYS A 53 22.67 -3.18 14.75
N ASP A 54 22.84 -1.89 14.52
CA ASP A 54 23.32 -0.95 15.54
C ASP A 54 22.20 -0.13 16.21
N LEU A 55 20.94 -0.25 15.77
CA LEU A 55 19.82 0.47 16.39
C LEU A 55 19.10 -0.39 17.44
N PRO A 56 18.47 0.24 18.46
CA PRO A 56 17.53 -0.43 19.35
C PRO A 56 16.33 -1.02 18.60
N GLU A 57 15.79 -2.13 19.09
CA GLU A 57 14.61 -2.81 18.52
C GLU A 57 13.41 -1.87 18.31
N GLU A 58 13.15 -0.98 19.28
CA GLU A 58 12.07 0.01 19.22
C GLU A 58 12.25 1.03 18.09
N GLU A 59 13.50 1.35 17.71
CA GLU A 59 13.76 2.24 16.58
C GLU A 59 13.43 1.54 15.25
N TYR A 60 13.80 0.27 15.08
CA TYR A 60 13.40 -0.50 13.90
C TYR A 60 11.89 -0.68 13.82
N LYS A 61 11.21 -0.88 14.96
CA LYS A 61 9.75 -0.95 15.01
C LYS A 61 9.14 0.36 14.54
N THR A 62 9.69 1.49 14.98
CA THR A 62 9.25 2.83 14.56
C THR A 62 9.47 3.04 13.07
N ILE A 63 10.64 2.67 12.54
CA ILE A 63 10.93 2.70 11.10
C ILE A 63 9.89 1.86 10.36
N TRP A 64 9.65 0.63 10.83
CA TRP A 64 8.74 -0.28 10.16
C TRP A 64 7.30 0.25 10.09
N ILE A 65 6.78 0.74 11.23
CA ILE A 65 5.46 1.35 11.29
C ILE A 65 5.39 2.56 10.36
N THR A 66 6.42 3.40 10.32
CA THR A 66 6.47 4.58 9.44
C THR A 66 6.43 4.17 7.96
N MET A 67 7.14 3.10 7.59
CA MET A 67 7.11 2.56 6.23
C MET A 67 5.72 2.03 5.86
N LEU A 68 5.07 1.29 6.76
CA LEU A 68 3.70 0.81 6.56
C LEU A 68 2.72 1.97 6.40
N GLU A 69 2.81 3.01 7.23
CA GLU A 69 1.98 4.22 7.11
C GLU A 69 2.21 4.95 5.79
N THR A 70 3.47 4.98 5.31
CA THR A 70 3.81 5.57 4.01
C THR A 70 3.19 4.77 2.86
N MET A 71 3.22 3.43 2.91
CA MET A 71 2.54 2.59 1.92
C MET A 71 1.02 2.80 1.94
N ILE A 72 0.42 2.84 3.13
CA ILE A 72 -1.02 3.11 3.34
C ILE A 72 -1.41 4.45 2.73
N TYR A 73 -0.59 5.50 2.94
CA TYR A 73 -0.80 6.81 2.32
C TYR A 73 -0.82 6.70 0.79
N GLY A 74 0.11 5.95 0.20
CA GLY A 74 0.18 5.66 -1.23
C GLY A 74 -1.13 5.12 -1.79
N PHE A 75 -1.66 4.06 -1.19
CA PHE A 75 -2.90 3.47 -1.66
C PHE A 75 -4.14 4.34 -1.39
N ASN A 76 -4.20 5.02 -0.24
CA ASN A 76 -5.28 5.96 0.03
C ASN A 76 -5.29 7.13 -0.96
N GLY A 77 -4.12 7.61 -1.40
CA GLY A 77 -4.03 8.61 -2.47
C GLY A 77 -4.69 8.12 -3.77
N VAL A 78 -4.40 6.89 -4.20
CA VAL A 78 -5.03 6.27 -5.38
C VAL A 78 -6.55 6.25 -5.25
N LEU A 79 -7.08 5.91 -4.08
CA LEU A 79 -8.53 5.87 -3.82
C LEU A 79 -9.17 7.26 -3.71
N ASP A 80 -8.44 8.23 -3.17
CA ASP A 80 -8.91 9.60 -3.09
C ASP A 80 -9.06 10.21 -4.48
N TYR A 81 -8.17 9.89 -5.43
CA TYR A 81 -8.35 10.25 -6.84
C TYR A 81 -9.63 9.67 -7.44
N HIS A 82 -9.98 8.43 -7.09
CA HIS A 82 -11.22 7.79 -7.54
C HIS A 82 -12.48 8.44 -6.96
N ARG A 83 -12.47 8.70 -5.65
CA ARG A 83 -13.66 9.13 -4.89
C ARG A 83 -13.97 10.62 -5.00
N LYS A 84 -12.92 11.45 -5.06
CA LYS A 84 -13.07 12.91 -4.91
C LYS A 84 -13.03 13.65 -6.24
N GLY A 85 -12.56 13.05 -7.34
CA GLY A 85 -12.41 13.70 -8.64
C GLY A 85 -11.63 15.01 -8.52
N LEU A 86 -10.32 14.94 -8.29
CA LEU A 86 -9.56 16.09 -7.81
C LEU A 86 -9.23 17.15 -8.87
N ASN A 87 -9.20 18.39 -8.38
CA ASN A 87 -8.98 19.67 -9.05
C ASN A 87 -7.47 20.02 -9.01
N ASP A 88 -6.92 20.57 -10.10
CA ASP A 88 -5.49 20.57 -10.48
C ASP A 88 -4.45 21.12 -9.46
N TYR A 89 -4.85 21.85 -8.41
CA TYR A 89 -3.92 22.60 -7.55
C TYR A 89 -3.46 21.88 -6.26
N TYR A 90 -4.22 20.88 -5.78
CA TYR A 90 -3.82 20.04 -4.61
C TYR A 90 -2.94 18.84 -5.00
N VAL A 91 -2.67 18.70 -6.31
CA VAL A 91 -2.22 17.46 -6.94
C VAL A 91 -0.74 17.16 -6.69
N GLU A 92 0.18 18.11 -6.85
CA GLU A 92 1.62 17.78 -6.91
C GLU A 92 2.23 17.26 -5.60
N LEU A 93 1.95 17.93 -4.47
CA LEU A 93 2.59 17.59 -3.19
C LEU A 93 2.01 16.31 -2.58
N ASP A 94 0.73 16.04 -2.86
CA ASP A 94 0.02 14.80 -2.50
C ASP A 94 0.47 13.64 -3.42
N GLN A 95 0.64 13.92 -4.71
CA GLN A 95 1.07 12.94 -5.71
C GLN A 95 2.47 12.41 -5.43
N ARG A 96 3.43 13.24 -5.04
CA ARG A 96 4.79 12.74 -4.72
C ARG A 96 4.77 11.76 -3.55
N LYS A 97 4.04 12.08 -2.47
CA LYS A 97 3.92 11.17 -1.32
C LYS A 97 3.15 9.90 -1.67
N MET A 98 2.14 10.02 -2.53
CA MET A 98 1.43 8.87 -3.07
C MET A 98 2.39 7.93 -3.82
N GLU A 99 3.17 8.48 -4.74
CA GLU A 99 4.17 7.75 -5.54
C GLU A 99 5.27 7.14 -4.65
N GLU A 100 5.75 7.85 -3.63
CA GLU A 100 6.68 7.33 -2.63
C GLU A 100 6.11 6.10 -1.92
N GLY A 101 4.85 6.15 -1.48
CA GLY A 101 4.17 5.02 -0.83
C GLY A 101 4.01 3.80 -1.74
N LEU A 102 3.57 4.02 -2.99
CA LEU A 102 3.41 2.95 -3.98
C LEU A 102 4.76 2.31 -4.36
N ALA A 103 5.79 3.13 -4.56
CA ALA A 103 7.14 2.67 -4.86
C ALA A 103 7.72 1.86 -3.68
N LEU A 104 7.48 2.31 -2.45
CA LEU A 104 7.91 1.59 -1.26
C LEU A 104 7.26 0.23 -1.13
N PHE A 105 5.93 0.15 -1.35
CA PHE A 105 5.21 -1.12 -1.37
C PHE A 105 5.75 -2.03 -2.47
N GLY A 106 5.90 -1.54 -3.70
CA GLY A 106 6.38 -2.32 -4.84
C GLY A 106 7.80 -2.86 -4.61
N LYS A 107 8.69 -2.07 -4.00
CA LYS A 107 10.06 -2.47 -3.67
C LYS A 107 10.12 -3.65 -2.70
N TYR A 108 9.18 -3.74 -1.77
CA TYR A 108 9.21 -4.73 -0.68
C TYR A 108 8.06 -5.73 -0.72
N PHE A 109 7.29 -5.77 -1.81
CA PHE A 109 6.07 -6.57 -1.92
C PHE A 109 6.27 -8.04 -1.56
N GLU A 110 7.34 -8.66 -2.10
CA GLU A 110 7.66 -10.07 -1.84
C GLU A 110 8.05 -10.35 -0.39
N HIS A 111 8.49 -9.31 0.33
CA HIS A 111 9.07 -9.38 1.67
C HIS A 111 8.22 -8.68 2.74
N LEU A 112 6.94 -8.39 2.45
CA LEU A 112 6.03 -7.70 3.38
C LEU A 112 5.77 -8.48 4.68
N TRP A 113 6.01 -9.79 4.66
CA TRP A 113 5.77 -10.73 5.76
C TRP A 113 7.06 -11.39 6.27
N ASP A 114 8.21 -11.13 5.61
CA ASP A 114 9.52 -11.68 5.96
C ASP A 114 10.09 -11.08 7.26
#